data_AF-A0A6G3TH38-F1
#
_entry.id   AF-A0A6G3TH38-F1
#
_cell.length_a   1.000
_cell.length_b   1.000
_cell.length_c   1.000
_cell.angle_alpha   90.00
_cell.angle_beta   90.00
_cell.angle_gamma   90.00
#
_symmetry.space_group_name_H-M   'P 1'
#
loop_
_entity.id
_entity.type
_entity.pdbx_description
1 polymer ?
#
loop_
_entity_poly.entity_id
_entity_poly.type
_entity_poly.pdbx_seq_one_letter_code
_entity_poly.pdbx_strand_id
1 'polypeptide(L)' 'MAKTRKAQLNVRVDEGTARAAREKALARGMSVNRYIEELVRQDTGEAGHTFVEAAADFMREYEKVFAEEAGEGRR' A
#
# COMPACT_ATOMS: atom_id res chain seq x y z
N MET A 1 16.42 -2.03 24.45
CA MET A 1 15.46 -1.92 23.33
C MET A 1 14.20 -1.25 23.86
N ALA A 2 13.79 -0.10 23.32
CA ALA A 2 12.58 0.58 23.78
C ALA A 2 11.34 -0.22 23.34
N LYS A 3 10.45 -0.54 24.28
CA LYS A 3 9.20 -1.24 24.01
C LYS A 3 8.27 -0.27 23.28
N THR A 4 7.98 -0.50 22.00
CA THR A 4 7.07 0.35 21.23
C THR A 4 5.71 0.40 21.93
N ARG A 5 5.30 1.58 22.40
CA ARG A 5 4.00 1.77 23.06
C ARG A 5 2.90 1.62 22.02
N LYS A 6 1.94 0.72 22.27
CA LYS A 6 0.73 0.62 21.44
C LYS A 6 -0.18 1.83 21.74
N ALA A 7 -0.54 2.57 20.70
CA ALA A 7 -1.55 3.62 20.78
C ALA A 7 -2.95 3.01 20.60
N GLN A 8 -3.96 3.58 21.25
CA GLN A 8 -5.36 3.19 21.08
C GLN A 8 -6.07 4.14 20.11
N LEU A 9 -6.87 3.58 19.21
CA LEU A 9 -7.69 4.34 18.26
C LEU A 9 -9.15 3.92 18.43
N ASN A 10 -10.02 4.85 18.81
CA ASN A 10 -11.46 4.63 18.89
C ASN A 10 -12.12 5.00 17.56
N VAL A 11 -12.51 4.00 16.77
CA VAL A 11 -13.17 4.21 15.46
C VAL A 11 -14.63 3.83 15.55
N ARG A 12 -15.52 4.68 15.03
CA ARG A 12 -16.92 4.35 14.78
C ARG A 12 -17.08 4.03 13.30
N VAL A 13 -17.75 2.93 13.01
CA VAL A 13 -18.05 2.47 11.65
C VAL A 13 -19.49 2.00 11.60
N ASP A 14 -20.06 1.92 10.40
CA ASP A 14 -21.34 1.26 10.19
C ASP A 14 -21.24 -0.25 10.41
N GLU A 15 -22.39 -0.88 10.57
CA GLU A 15 -22.49 -2.32 10.87
C GLU A 15 -21.92 -3.19 9.75
N GLY A 16 -22.10 -2.80 8.49
CA GLY A 16 -21.61 -3.52 7.32
C GLY A 16 -20.09 -3.57 7.30
N THR A 17 -19.44 -2.41 7.52
CA THR A 17 -17.99 -2.30 7.63
C THR A 17 -17.44 -3.13 8.81
N ALA A 18 -18.09 -3.06 9.97
CA ALA A 18 -17.70 -3.83 11.14
C ALA A 18 -17.80 -5.35 10.88
N ARG A 19 -18.86 -5.80 10.21
CA ARG A 19 -19.05 -7.20 9.82
C ARG A 19 -17.98 -7.66 8.85
N ALA A 20 -17.71 -6.89 7.79
CA ALA A 20 -16.70 -7.21 6.81
C ALA A 20 -15.30 -7.35 7.45
N ALA A 21 -14.93 -6.42 8.35
CA ALA A 21 -13.66 -6.50 9.06
C ALA A 21 -13.56 -7.78 9.93
N ARG A 22 -14.65 -8.16 10.62
CA ARG A 22 -14.71 -9.39 11.41
C ARG A 22 -14.54 -10.64 10.56
N GLU A 23 -15.29 -10.75 9.46
CA GLU A 23 -15.22 -11.90 8.56
C GLU A 23 -13.83 -12.06 7.94
N LYS A 24 -13.23 -10.96 7.48
CA LYS A 24 -11.87 -10.96 6.90
C LYS A 24 -10.81 -11.32 7.94
N ALA A 25 -10.94 -10.81 9.17
CA ALA A 25 -10.03 -11.15 10.26
C ALA A 25 -10.15 -12.65 10.62
N LEU A 26 -11.37 -13.17 10.73
CA LEU A 26 -11.62 -14.59 11.03
C LEU A 26 -11.05 -15.50 9.94
N ALA A 27 -11.27 -15.18 8.67
CA ALA A 27 -10.76 -15.94 7.53
C ALA A 27 -9.21 -16.03 7.52
N ARG A 28 -8.54 -15.06 8.14
CA ARG A 28 -7.07 -15.02 8.27
C ARG A 28 -6.57 -15.48 9.65
N GLY A 29 -7.45 -15.97 10.52
CA GLY A 29 -7.09 -16.43 11.87
C GLY A 29 -6.51 -15.34 12.77
N MET A 30 -6.90 -14.08 12.57
CA MET A 30 -6.39 -12.93 13.31
C MET A 30 -7.49 -12.17 14.05
N SER A 31 -7.11 -11.42 15.10
CA SER A 31 -8.04 -10.51 15.75
C SER A 31 -8.38 -9.33 14.83
N VAL A 32 -9.58 -8.76 15.00
CA VAL A 32 -10.04 -7.60 14.23
C VAL A 32 -9.07 -6.42 14.37
N ASN A 33 -8.59 -6.17 15.58
CA ASN A 33 -7.63 -5.08 15.83
C ASN A 33 -6.32 -5.31 15.08
N ARG A 34 -5.83 -6.55 15.02
CA ARG A 34 -4.63 -6.89 14.25
C ARG A 34 -4.88 -6.74 12.75
N TYR A 35 -6.03 -7.19 12.26
CA TYR A 35 -6.43 -7.02 10.86
C TYR A 35 -6.46 -5.53 10.45
N ILE A 36 -7.08 -4.68 11.28
CA ILE A 36 -7.13 -3.23 11.03
C ILE A 36 -5.72 -2.61 11.09
N GLU A 37 -4.89 -3.02 12.04
CA GLU A 37 -3.50 -2.54 12.13
C GLU A 37 -2.70 -2.91 10.88
N GLU A 38 -2.84 -4.13 10.35
CA GLU A 38 -2.21 -4.53 9.10
C GLU A 38 -2.77 -3.78 7.91
N LEU A 39 -4.10 -3.60 7.83
CA LEU A 39 -4.74 -2.86 6.76
C LEU A 39 -4.24 -1.41 6.70
N VAL A 40 -4.20 -0.72 7.83
CA VAL A 40 -3.67 0.64 7.94
C VAL A 40 -2.18 0.68 7.65
N ARG A 41 -1.41 -0.34 8.06
CA ARG A 41 0.03 -0.40 7.75
C ARG A 41 0.28 -0.65 6.27
N GLN A 42 -0.53 -1.46 5.60
CA GLN A 42 -0.45 -1.68 4.15
C GLN A 42 -0.82 -0.42 3.38
N ASP A 43 -1.83 0.30 3.85
CA ASP A 43 -2.25 1.58 3.28
C ASP A 43 -1.20 2.69 3.50
N THR A 44 -0.52 2.68 4.64
CA THR A 44 0.55 3.65 4.98
C THR A 44 1.95 3.22 4.54
N GLY A 45 2.15 1.98 4.10
CA GLY A 45 3.44 1.37 3.81
C GLY A 45 3.65 0.97 2.34
N GLU A 46 4.61 1.64 1.70
CA GLU A 46 5.47 1.18 0.58
C GLU A 46 4.88 0.76 -0.78
N ALA A 47 3.61 0.37 -0.94
CA ALA A 47 3.14 0.01 -2.29
C ALA A 47 3.06 1.22 -3.22
N GLY A 48 2.75 2.42 -2.71
CA GLY A 48 2.73 3.65 -3.51
C GLY A 48 4.12 4.24 -3.74
N HIS A 49 4.90 4.41 -2.67
CA HIS A 49 6.21 5.08 -2.75
C HIS A 49 7.25 4.24 -3.49
N THR A 50 7.41 2.96 -3.13
CA THR A 50 8.37 2.07 -3.76
C THR A 50 7.99 1.75 -5.21
N PHE A 51 6.70 1.71 -5.55
CA PHE A 51 6.24 1.60 -6.94
C PHE A 51 6.56 2.85 -7.76
N VAL A 52 6.36 4.04 -7.21
CA VAL A 52 6.70 5.31 -7.89
C VAL A 52 8.21 5.45 -8.03
N GLU A 53 8.99 5.09 -7.03
CA GLU A 53 10.45 5.06 -7.12
C GLU A 53 10.94 4.05 -8.16
N ALA A 54 10.40 2.82 -8.16
CA ALA A 54 10.73 1.81 -9.16
C ALA A 54 10.31 2.22 -10.57
N ALA A 55 9.15 2.87 -10.73
CA ALA A 55 8.71 3.43 -12.00
C ALA A 55 9.59 4.61 -12.45
N ALA A 56 10.04 5.45 -11.52
CA ALA A 56 10.96 6.55 -11.81
C ALA A 56 12.37 6.05 -12.20
N ASP A 57 12.87 5.01 -11.53
CA ASP A 57 14.13 4.34 -11.87
C ASP A 57 14.03 3.65 -13.24
N PHE A 58 12.91 2.96 -13.53
CA PHE A 58 12.62 2.36 -14.84
C PHE A 58 12.60 3.41 -15.96
N MET A 59 11.89 4.52 -15.76
CA MET A 59 11.83 5.59 -16.77
C MET A 59 13.19 6.25 -17.01
N ARG A 60 14.04 6.36 -15.98
CA ARG A 60 15.41 6.86 -16.10
C ARG A 60 16.34 5.90 -16.82
N GLU A 61 16.21 4.60 -16.59
CA GLU A 61 17.04 3.58 -17.25
C GLU A 61 16.70 3.47 -18.75
N TYR A 62 15.43 3.65 -19.10
CA TYR A 62 14.94 3.55 -20.48
C TYR A 62 14.86 4.88 -21.24
N GLU A 63 15.19 6.02 -20.63
CA GLU A 63 15.17 7.36 -21.26
C GLU A 63 15.98 7.38 -22.58
N LYS A 64 17.12 6.68 -22.60
CA LYS A 64 17.97 6.57 -23.80
C LYS A 64 17.37 5.69 -24.90
N VAL A 65 16.63 4.65 -24.53
CA VAL A 65 16.01 3.70 -25.46
C VAL A 65 14.79 4.33 -26.12
N PHE A 66 13.95 5.03 -25.34
CA PHE A 66 12.78 5.73 -25.87
C PHE A 66 13.13 6.98 -26.69
N ALA A 67 14.24 7.66 -26.41
CA ALA A 67 14.68 8.82 -27.18
C ALA A 67 15.11 8.44 -28.61
N GLU A 68 15.64 7.24 -28.82
CA GLU A 68 15.97 6.74 -30.16
C GLU A 68 14.72 6.32 -30.95
N GLU A 69 13.69 5.79 -30.29
CA GLU A 69 12.47 5.28 -30.96
C GLU A 69 11.37 6.37 -31.16
N ALA A 70 11.32 7.39 -30.30
CA ALA A 70 10.40 8.53 -30.45
C ALA A 70 10.82 9.54 -31.54
N GLY A 71 12.04 9.42 -32.08
CA GLY A 71 12.60 10.26 -33.14
C GLY A 71 12.17 9.88 -34.56
N GLU A 72 11.68 8.66 -34.79
CA GLU A 72 11.28 8.19 -36.14
C GLU A 72 9.77 8.34 -36.45
N GLY A 73 9.01 8.93 -35.53
CA GLY A 73 7.54 9.07 -35.63
C GLY A 73 7.00 10.47 -35.94
N ARG A 74 7.82 11.41 -36.46
CA ARG A 74 7.32 12.73 -36.90
C ARG A 74 7.90 13.12 -38.26
N ARG A 75 7.37 12.51 -39.31
CA ARG A 75 7.30 13.06 -40.66
C ARG A 75 5.85 13.40 -40.97
#